data_AF-A0A7C4HPT4-F1
#
_entry.id   AF-A0A7C4HPT4-F1
#
_cell.length_a   1.000
_cell.length_b   1.000
_cell.length_c   1.000
_cell.angle_alpha   90.00
_cell.angle_beta   90.00
_cell.angle_gamma   90.00
#
_symmetry.space_group_name_H-M   'P 1'
#
loop_
_entity.id
_entity.type
_entity.pdbx_description
1 polymer ?
#
loop_
_entity_poly.entity_id
_entity_poly.type
_entity_poly.pdbx_seq_one_letter_code
_entity_poly.pdbx_strand_id
1 'polypeptide(L)'
;MPVAEYIDVPAYVVLVVLGVLLCFWGRQFARVLSSIAFAAFLGYTSFVYSFKLWGSLAVSIPLAFIAALIGLFTGFLIYKLALSVVFSYIIASTLIRGGGALFIVLVIVLTVIVYMLGNYVVSALFALTGATMIYRGVVALGLNEVMALVLCTVVFILGVYNQVRAKT
;
A
#
# COMPACT_ATOMS: atom_id res chain seq x y z
N MET A 1 23.86 -21.89 -24.77
CA MET A 1 23.81 -20.67 -25.59
C MET A 1 23.29 -19.57 -24.68
N PRO A 2 24.06 -18.51 -24.38
CA PRO A 2 23.49 -17.41 -23.63
C PRO A 2 22.51 -16.72 -24.58
N VAL A 3 21.21 -16.84 -24.27
CA VAL A 3 20.22 -15.93 -24.83
C VAL A 3 20.68 -14.56 -24.35
N ALA A 4 21.13 -13.72 -25.26
CA ALA A 4 21.31 -12.31 -24.96
C ALA A 4 19.91 -11.80 -24.60
N GLU A 5 19.58 -11.83 -23.31
CA GLU A 5 18.43 -11.10 -22.79
C GLU A 5 18.64 -9.67 -23.26
N TYR A 6 17.78 -9.21 -24.16
CA TYR A 6 17.64 -7.79 -24.43
C TYR A 6 17.30 -7.16 -23.08
N ILE A 7 18.31 -6.58 -22.43
CA ILE A 7 18.11 -5.81 -21.22
C ILE A 7 17.27 -4.63 -21.66
N ASP A 8 15.98 -4.64 -21.31
CA ASP A 8 15.06 -3.56 -21.57
C ASP A 8 15.41 -2.40 -20.64
N VAL A 9 16.48 -1.68 -21.01
CA VAL A 9 17.02 -0.53 -20.28
C VAL A 9 15.90 0.44 -19.86
N PRO A 10 14.92 0.79 -20.72
CA PRO A 10 13.83 1.68 -20.32
C PRO A 10 13.00 1.12 -19.14
N ALA A 11 12.71 -0.18 -19.13
CA ALA A 11 11.92 -0.81 -18.07
C ALA A 11 12.65 -0.78 -16.73
N TYR A 12 13.95 -1.05 -16.71
CA TYR A 12 14.75 -1.00 -15.48
C TYR A 12 14.92 0.42 -14.96
N VAL A 13 15.08 1.42 -15.84
CA VAL A 13 15.10 2.83 -15.45
C VAL A 13 13.76 3.23 -14.80
N VAL A 14 12.63 2.86 -15.41
CA VAL A 14 11.30 3.12 -14.84
C VAL A 14 11.16 2.41 -13.48
N LEU A 15 11.65 1.18 -13.35
CA LEU A 15 11.61 0.42 -12.11
C LEU A 15 12.44 1.06 -10.99
N VAL A 16 13.62 1.62 -11.30
CA VAL A 16 14.41 2.41 -10.35
C VAL A 16 13.66 3.68 -9.94
N VAL A 17 13.09 4.41 -10.89
CA VAL A 17 12.32 5.64 -10.61
C VAL A 17 11.11 5.33 -9.72
N LEU A 18 10.36 4.28 -10.03
CA LEU A 18 9.25 3.81 -9.20
C LEU A 18 9.73 3.36 -7.82
N GLY A 19 10.88 2.68 -7.74
CA GLY A 19 11.50 2.29 -6.47
C GLY A 19 11.83 3.48 -5.59
N VAL A 20 12.40 4.54 -6.17
CA VAL A 20 12.66 5.81 -5.46
C VAL A 20 11.35 6.45 -5.00
N LEU A 21 10.35 6.56 -5.89
CA LEU A 21 9.05 7.11 -5.54
C LEU A 21 8.39 6.35 -4.37
N LEU A 22 8.45 5.02 -4.40
CA LEU A 22 7.90 4.16 -3.35
C LEU A 22 8.68 4.29 -2.04
N CYS A 23 10.01 4.43 -2.13
CA CYS A 23 10.89 4.53 -0.97
C CYS A 23 10.73 5.86 -0.22
N PHE A 24 10.40 6.95 -0.90
CA PHE A 24 10.23 8.27 -0.27
C PHE A 24 8.77 8.66 -0.02
N TRP A 25 7.84 8.26 -0.90
CA TRP A 25 6.44 8.68 -0.87
C TRP A 25 5.43 7.52 -0.84
N GLY A 26 5.88 6.27 -0.70
CA GLY A 26 5.01 5.09 -0.79
C GLY A 26 3.82 5.14 0.17
N ARG A 27 4.00 5.68 1.38
CA ARG A 27 2.92 5.85 2.36
C ARG A 27 1.85 6.84 1.92
N GLN A 28 2.24 7.98 1.33
CA GLN A 28 1.30 8.96 0.79
C GLN A 28 0.53 8.37 -0.39
N PHE A 29 1.24 7.71 -1.32
CA PHE A 29 0.61 7.03 -2.45
C PHE A 29 -0.39 5.97 -2.00
N ALA A 30 -0.05 5.14 -1.03
CA ALA A 30 -0.94 4.11 -0.52
C ALA A 30 -2.21 4.66 0.13
N ARG A 31 -2.11 5.79 0.85
CA ARG A 31 -3.29 6.48 1.38
C ARG A 31 -4.19 7.02 0.28
N VAL A 32 -3.60 7.67 -0.73
CA VAL A 32 -4.35 8.22 -1.88
C VAL A 32 -5.02 7.10 -2.65
N LEU A 33 -4.30 6.02 -2.96
CA LEU A 33 -4.85 4.85 -3.64
C LEU A 33 -5.99 4.20 -2.85
N SER A 34 -5.83 4.04 -1.53
CA SER A 34 -6.90 3.52 -0.67
C SER A 34 -8.14 4.42 -0.67
N SER A 35 -7.95 5.74 -0.68
CA SER A 35 -9.04 6.72 -0.73
C SER A 35 -9.78 6.66 -2.07
N ILE A 36 -9.06 6.59 -3.19
CA ILE A 36 -9.63 6.43 -4.53
C ILE A 36 -10.40 5.10 -4.64
N ALA A 37 -9.81 4.01 -4.16
CA ALA A 37 -10.47 2.70 -4.19
C ALA A 37 -11.77 2.69 -3.37
N PHE A 38 -11.77 3.33 -2.21
CA PHE A 38 -12.95 3.41 -1.36
C PHE A 38 -14.03 4.34 -1.94
N ALA A 39 -13.62 5.46 -2.56
CA ALA A 39 -14.52 6.35 -3.30
C ALA A 39 -15.21 5.60 -4.46
N ALA A 40 -14.44 4.83 -5.24
CA ALA A 40 -14.97 4.02 -6.32
C ALA A 40 -15.94 2.93 -5.80
N PHE A 41 -15.59 2.26 -4.70
CA PHE A 41 -16.43 1.23 -4.09
C PHE A 41 -17.76 1.80 -3.57
N LEU A 42 -17.73 2.90 -2.80
CA LEU A 42 -18.94 3.53 -2.29
C LEU A 42 -19.79 4.18 -3.39
N GLY A 43 -19.15 4.85 -4.35
CA GLY A 43 -19.85 5.43 -5.50
C GLY A 43 -20.57 4.35 -6.32
N TYR A 44 -19.89 3.25 -6.61
CA TYR A 44 -20.47 2.13 -7.34
C TYR A 44 -21.62 1.45 -6.58
N THR A 45 -21.40 1.11 -5.30
CA THR A 45 -22.44 0.47 -4.48
C THR A 45 -23.66 1.38 -4.35
N SER A 46 -23.47 2.67 -4.07
CA SER A 46 -24.56 3.64 -4.03
C SER A 46 -25.30 3.71 -5.37
N PHE A 47 -24.60 3.75 -6.50
CA PHE A 47 -25.23 3.78 -7.82
C PHE A 47 -26.13 2.56 -8.03
N VAL A 48 -25.62 1.35 -7.79
CA VAL A 48 -26.36 0.11 -8.00
C VAL A 48 -27.61 0.03 -7.13
N TYR A 49 -27.49 0.37 -5.84
CA TYR A 49 -28.64 0.34 -4.93
C TYR A 49 -29.66 1.44 -5.25
N SER A 50 -29.22 2.67 -5.49
CA SER A 50 -30.11 3.77 -5.85
C SER A 50 -30.85 3.50 -7.15
N PHE A 51 -30.17 2.95 -8.17
CA PHE A 51 -30.79 2.63 -9.44
C PHE A 51 -31.81 1.49 -9.30
N LYS A 52 -31.50 0.47 -8.48
CA LYS A 52 -32.43 -0.63 -8.21
C LYS A 52 -33.70 -0.17 -7.46
N LEU A 53 -33.57 0.82 -6.58
CA LEU A 53 -34.69 1.33 -5.78
C LEU A 53 -35.56 2.35 -6.54
N TRP A 54 -34.94 3.25 -7.32
CA TRP A 54 -35.64 4.40 -7.91
C TRP A 54 -35.83 4.28 -9.43
N GLY A 55 -35.12 3.37 -10.10
CA GLY A 55 -35.19 3.17 -11.55
C GLY A 55 -34.72 4.38 -12.39
N SER A 56 -34.17 5.42 -11.77
CA SER A 56 -33.85 6.69 -12.41
C SER A 56 -32.35 6.98 -12.34
N LEU A 57 -31.74 7.20 -13.51
CA LEU A 57 -30.35 7.65 -13.63
C LEU A 57 -30.17 9.06 -13.07
N ALA A 58 -31.17 9.93 -13.22
CA ALA A 58 -31.11 11.32 -12.76
C ALA A 58 -30.94 11.44 -11.25
N VAL A 59 -31.46 10.47 -10.47
CA VAL A 59 -31.29 10.41 -9.01
C VAL A 59 -30.03 9.62 -8.63
N SER A 60 -29.73 8.53 -9.35
CA SER A 60 -28.64 7.62 -8.99
C SER A 60 -27.25 8.21 -9.23
N ILE A 61 -27.07 9.03 -10.27
CA ILE A 61 -25.77 9.63 -10.60
C ILE A 61 -25.34 10.66 -9.54
N PRO A 62 -26.18 11.65 -9.13
CA PRO A 62 -25.81 12.58 -8.07
C PRO A 62 -25.52 11.89 -6.74
N LEU A 63 -26.32 10.88 -6.37
CA LEU A 63 -26.08 10.10 -5.14
C LEU A 63 -24.75 9.35 -5.19
N ALA A 64 -24.42 8.72 -6.31
CA ALA A 64 -23.13 8.06 -6.50
C ALA A 64 -21.96 9.04 -6.37
N PHE A 65 -22.09 10.25 -6.90
CA PHE A 65 -21.08 11.30 -6.76
C PHE A 65 -20.89 11.73 -5.30
N ILE A 66 -21.98 11.96 -4.57
CA ILE A 66 -21.95 12.31 -3.15
C ILE A 66 -21.30 11.18 -2.35
N ALA A 67 -21.69 9.93 -2.59
CA ALA A 67 -21.12 8.76 -1.93
C ALA A 67 -19.63 8.58 -2.24
N ALA A 68 -19.21 8.85 -3.48
CA ALA A 68 -17.79 8.82 -3.87
C ALA A 68 -16.98 9.90 -3.14
N LEU A 69 -17.51 11.13 -3.02
CA LEU A 69 -16.86 12.20 -2.26
C LEU A 69 -16.70 11.81 -0.79
N ILE A 70 -17.78 11.30 -0.15
CA ILE A 70 -17.71 10.80 1.22
C ILE A 70 -16.66 9.70 1.32
N GLY A 71 -16.65 8.75 0.38
CA GLY A 71 -15.69 7.67 0.33
C GLY A 71 -14.24 8.12 0.24
N LEU A 72 -13.98 9.21 -0.49
CA LEU A 72 -12.66 9.81 -0.61
C LEU A 72 -12.16 10.32 0.76
N PHE A 73 -13.02 11.03 1.51
CA PHE A 73 -12.69 11.51 2.85
C PHE A 73 -12.55 10.38 3.87
N THR A 74 -13.48 9.43 3.89
CA THR A 74 -13.46 8.32 4.86
C THR A 74 -12.36 7.32 4.57
N GLY A 75 -12.03 7.07 3.30
CA GLY A 75 -10.97 6.14 2.91
C GLY A 75 -9.61 6.57 3.46
N PHE A 76 -9.34 7.88 3.56
CA PHE A 76 -8.12 8.39 4.18
C PHE A 76 -8.03 8.05 5.68
N LEU A 77 -9.14 8.13 6.40
CA LEU A 77 -9.21 7.82 7.83
C LEU A 77 -9.14 6.31 8.11
N ILE A 78 -9.85 5.52 7.30
CA ILE A 78 -10.00 4.08 7.50
C ILE A 78 -8.75 3.32 7.07
N TYR A 79 -7.94 3.85 6.15
CA TYR A 79 -6.72 3.19 5.64
C TYR A 79 -5.86 2.59 6.76
N LYS A 80 -5.55 3.39 7.80
CA LYS A 80 -4.68 2.93 8.89
C LYS A 80 -5.29 1.77 9.68
N LEU A 81 -6.60 1.84 9.92
CA LEU A 81 -7.35 0.81 10.66
C LEU A 81 -7.48 -0.47 9.84
N ALA A 82 -7.87 -0.37 8.57
CA ALA A 82 -7.97 -1.50 7.66
C ALA A 82 -6.64 -2.25 7.55
N LEU A 83 -5.54 -1.52 7.37
CA LEU A 83 -4.21 -2.13 7.26
C LEU A 83 -3.78 -2.85 8.55
N SER A 84 -4.08 -2.27 9.72
CA SER A 84 -3.82 -2.95 11.00
C SER A 84 -4.62 -4.24 11.14
N VAL A 85 -5.91 -4.23 10.79
CA VAL A 85 -6.76 -5.43 10.87
C VAL A 85 -6.25 -6.53 9.94
N VAL A 86 -5.89 -6.18 8.70
CA VAL A 86 -5.39 -7.15 7.71
C VAL A 86 -4.07 -7.78 8.18
N PHE A 87 -3.11 -6.97 8.63
CA PHE A 87 -1.83 -7.50 9.13
C PHE A 87 -2.02 -8.38 10.37
N SER A 88 -2.85 -7.95 11.30
CA SER A 88 -3.14 -8.71 12.50
C SER A 88 -3.86 -10.02 12.21
N TYR A 89 -4.76 -10.04 11.23
CA TYR A 89 -5.38 -11.27 10.73
C TYR A 89 -4.32 -12.22 10.14
N ILE A 90 -3.42 -11.72 9.28
CA ILE A 90 -2.34 -12.53 8.69
C ILE A 90 -1.47 -13.14 9.80
N ILE A 91 -1.00 -12.33 10.74
CA ILE A 91 -0.16 -12.79 11.86
C ILE A 91 -0.93 -13.81 12.72
N ALA A 92 -2.17 -13.53 13.09
CA ALA A 92 -2.98 -14.44 13.89
C ALA A 92 -3.21 -15.78 13.18
N SER A 93 -3.44 -15.76 11.86
CA SER A 93 -3.66 -16.97 11.05
C SER A 93 -2.42 -17.85 10.92
N THR A 94 -1.22 -17.25 10.99
CA THR A 94 0.04 -18.01 11.02
C THR A 94 0.31 -18.68 12.36
N LEU A 95 -0.16 -18.08 13.46
CA LEU A 95 0.05 -18.57 14.83
C LEU A 95 -0.97 -19.65 15.23
N ILE A 96 -2.24 -19.47 14.87
CA ILE A 96 -3.33 -20.37 15.27
C ILE A 96 -4.05 -20.87 14.01
N ARG A 97 -3.96 -22.17 13.74
CA ARG A 97 -4.59 -22.82 12.57
C ARG A 97 -6.06 -23.21 12.78
N GLY A 98 -6.78 -22.56 13.70
CA GLY A 98 -8.17 -22.90 14.06
C GLY A 98 -9.05 -21.68 14.36
N GLY A 99 -10.30 -21.72 13.88
CA GLY A 99 -11.27 -20.61 13.97
C GLY A 99 -12.05 -20.54 15.29
N GLY A 100 -11.35 -20.49 16.43
CA GLY A 100 -11.96 -20.38 17.76
C GLY A 100 -12.07 -18.94 18.29
N ALA A 101 -12.71 -18.76 19.45
CA ALA A 101 -12.81 -17.46 20.12
C ALA A 101 -11.43 -16.83 20.43
N LEU A 102 -10.42 -17.65 20.72
CA LEU A 102 -9.03 -17.22 20.91
C LEU A 102 -8.44 -16.53 19.68
N PHE A 103 -8.83 -16.94 18.46
CA PHE A 103 -8.39 -16.30 17.22
C PHE A 103 -8.91 -14.86 17.14
N ILE A 104 -10.19 -14.65 17.45
CA ILE A 104 -10.83 -13.32 17.41
C ILE A 104 -10.18 -12.39 18.43
N VAL A 105 -10.00 -12.86 19.67
CA VAL A 105 -9.34 -12.07 20.72
C VAL A 105 -7.90 -11.71 20.32
N LEU A 106 -7.15 -12.66 19.76
CA LEU A 106 -5.79 -12.42 19.30
C LEU A 106 -5.75 -11.38 18.17
N VAL A 107 -6.66 -11.45 17.20
CA VAL A 107 -6.77 -10.45 16.12
C VAL A 107 -7.03 -9.06 16.69
N ILE A 108 -7.93 -8.91 17.66
CA ILE A 108 -8.23 -7.61 18.28
C ILE A 108 -6.99 -7.05 18.98
N VAL A 109 -6.33 -7.84 19.83
CA VAL A 109 -5.13 -7.41 20.56
C VAL A 109 -4.00 -7.04 19.59
N LEU A 110 -3.73 -7.90 18.61
CA LEU A 110 -2.73 -7.62 17.58
C LEU A 110 -3.10 -6.37 16.76
N THR A 111 -4.38 -6.14 16.48
CA THR A 111 -4.83 -4.96 15.71
C THR A 111 -4.46 -3.70 16.46
N VAL A 112 -4.66 -3.62 17.78
CA VAL A 112 -4.27 -2.45 18.58
C VAL A 112 -2.76 -2.24 18.54
N ILE A 113 -1.97 -3.31 18.70
CA ILE A 113 -0.50 -3.25 18.67
C ILE A 113 0.00 -2.79 17.29
N VAL A 114 -0.49 -3.43 16.22
CA VAL A 114 -0.13 -3.09 14.84
C VAL A 114 -0.67 -1.71 14.47
N TYR A 115 -1.78 -1.25 15.02
CA TYR A 115 -2.27 0.11 14.79
C TYR A 115 -1.32 1.17 15.39
N MET A 116 -0.75 0.90 16.57
CA MET A 116 0.25 1.77 17.19
C MET A 116 1.56 1.77 16.38
N LEU A 117 2.05 0.57 16.03
CA LEU A 117 3.29 0.37 15.28
C LEU A 117 3.17 0.66 13.78
N GLY A 118 1.95 0.71 13.25
CA GLY A 118 1.67 0.67 11.82
C GLY A 118 2.29 1.84 11.06
N ASN A 119 2.51 2.96 11.74
CA ASN A 119 3.22 4.08 11.14
C ASN A 119 4.69 3.77 10.84
N TYR A 120 5.36 2.99 11.67
CA TYR A 120 6.74 2.57 11.47
C TYR A 120 6.81 1.35 10.55
N VAL A 121 5.93 0.36 10.78
CA VAL A 121 5.88 -0.88 9.99
C VAL A 121 5.57 -0.58 8.52
N VAL A 122 4.54 0.22 8.24
CA VAL A 122 4.16 0.56 6.86
C VAL A 122 5.27 1.36 6.17
N SER A 123 5.91 2.29 6.88
CA SER A 123 7.01 3.07 6.31
C SER A 123 8.23 2.20 5.99
N ALA A 124 8.58 1.29 6.90
CA ALA A 124 9.65 0.33 6.70
C ALA A 124 9.37 -0.62 5.53
N LEU A 125 8.13 -1.11 5.41
CA LEU A 125 7.70 -1.96 4.29
C LEU A 125 7.83 -1.23 2.95
N PHE A 126 7.32 0.00 2.82
CA PHE A 126 7.45 0.76 1.58
C PHE A 126 8.90 1.11 1.26
N ALA A 127 9.68 1.51 2.27
CA ALA A 127 11.10 1.76 2.07
C ALA A 127 11.85 0.51 1.59
N LEU A 128 11.57 -0.66 2.18
CA LEU A 128 12.19 -1.93 1.82
C LEU A 128 11.77 -2.39 0.42
N THR A 129 10.49 -2.25 0.08
CA THR A 129 9.97 -2.62 -1.25
C THR A 129 10.57 -1.69 -2.31
N GLY A 130 10.66 -0.38 -2.04
CA GLY A 130 11.30 0.56 -2.95
C GLY A 130 12.81 0.30 -3.12
N ALA A 131 13.51 0.00 -2.03
CA ALA A 131 14.93 -0.31 -2.04
C ALA A 131 15.23 -1.61 -2.83
N THR A 132 14.40 -2.65 -2.68
CA THR A 132 14.55 -3.89 -3.47
C THR A 132 14.28 -3.68 -4.96
N MET A 133 13.35 -2.79 -5.33
CA MET A 133 13.16 -2.38 -6.73
C MET A 133 14.41 -1.67 -7.26
N ILE A 134 14.97 -0.71 -6.51
CA ILE A 134 16.21 -0.02 -6.90
C ILE A 134 17.35 -1.02 -7.08
N TYR A 135 17.53 -1.97 -6.14
CA TYR A 135 18.56 -3.00 -6.24
C TYR A 135 18.45 -3.80 -7.54
N ARG A 136 17.26 -4.34 -7.84
CA ARG A 136 17.03 -5.12 -9.06
C ARG A 136 17.25 -4.30 -10.33
N GLY A 137 16.78 -3.05 -10.34
CA GLY A 137 16.96 -2.16 -11.48
C GLY A 137 18.43 -1.80 -11.73
N VAL A 138 19.18 -1.50 -10.67
CA VAL A 138 20.59 -1.09 -10.76
C VAL A 138 21.50 -2.27 -11.12
N VAL A 139 21.26 -3.46 -10.57
CA VAL A 139 22.02 -4.68 -10.94
C VAL A 139 21.77 -5.03 -12.40
N ALA A 140 20.52 -4.95 -12.88
CA ALA A 140 20.20 -5.20 -14.29
C ALA A 140 20.82 -4.19 -15.26
N LEU A 141 21.10 -2.96 -14.80
CA LEU A 141 21.81 -1.93 -15.57
C LEU A 141 23.34 -2.14 -15.60
N GLY A 142 23.84 -3.23 -15.00
CA GLY A 142 25.26 -3.61 -15.04
C GLY A 142 26.11 -3.02 -13.92
N LEU A 143 25.50 -2.45 -12.87
CA LEU A 143 26.25 -1.99 -11.70
C LEU A 143 26.72 -3.18 -10.84
N ASN A 144 27.88 -3.06 -10.21
CA ASN A 144 28.42 -4.09 -9.32
C ASN A 144 27.45 -4.35 -8.16
N GLU A 145 27.14 -5.62 -7.87
CA GLU A 145 26.22 -6.06 -6.81
C GLU A 145 26.56 -5.43 -5.45
N VAL A 146 27.85 -5.32 -5.11
CA VAL A 146 28.29 -4.73 -3.84
C VAL A 146 27.95 -3.24 -3.80
N MET A 147 28.19 -2.50 -4.88
CA MET A 147 27.82 -1.08 -4.95
C MET A 147 26.30 -0.89 -4.94
N ALA A 148 25.55 -1.75 -5.63
CA ALA A 148 24.10 -1.71 -5.64
C ALA A 148 23.52 -1.95 -4.23
N LEU A 149 24.11 -2.86 -3.45
CA LEU A 149 23.70 -3.16 -2.08
C LEU A 149 23.98 -2.00 -1.12
N VAL A 150 25.15 -1.37 -1.23
CA VAL A 150 25.49 -0.16 -0.45
C VAL A 150 24.49 0.96 -0.76
N LEU A 151 24.23 1.21 -2.04
CA LEU A 151 23.30 2.26 -2.48
C LEU A 151 21.87 1.98 -2.00
N CYS A 152 21.42 0.73 -2.13
CA CYS A 152 20.12 0.27 -1.62
C CYS A 152 19.98 0.46 -0.10
N THR A 153 21.04 0.17 0.66
CA THR A 153 21.04 0.34 2.12
C THR A 153 20.95 1.81 2.51
N VAL A 154 21.73 2.68 1.85
CA VAL A 154 21.67 4.13 2.08
C VAL A 154 20.28 4.68 1.74
N VAL A 155 19.72 4.30 0.60
CA VAL A 155 18.39 4.73 0.19
C VAL A 155 17.31 4.21 1.13
N PHE A 156 17.41 2.97 1.61
CA PHE A 156 16.49 2.42 2.60
C PHE A 156 16.48 3.23 3.90
N ILE A 157 17.67 3.52 4.46
CA ILE A 157 17.79 4.31 5.70
C ILE A 157 17.21 5.72 5.51
N LEU A 158 17.57 6.39 4.40
CA LEU A 158 17.06 7.71 4.07
C LEU A 158 15.54 7.71 3.84
N GLY A 159 15.02 6.69 3.16
CA GLY A 159 13.59 6.52 2.89
C GLY A 159 12.79 6.33 4.17
N VAL A 160 13.23 5.42 5.05
CA VAL A 160 12.61 5.22 6.38
C VAL A 160 12.65 6.52 7.19
N TYR A 161 13.81 7.17 7.25
CA TYR A 161 13.97 8.41 8.00
C TYR A 161 13.02 9.51 7.48
N ASN A 162 12.94 9.70 6.16
CA ASN A 162 12.06 10.70 5.56
C ASN A 162 10.58 10.41 5.84
N GLN A 163 10.14 9.16 5.67
CA GLN A 163 8.74 8.77 5.89
C GLN A 163 8.31 8.85 7.35
N VAL A 164 9.25 8.60 8.29
CA VAL A 164 9.02 8.72 9.73
C VAL A 164 9.03 10.19 10.16
N ARG A 165 9.98 11.00 9.66
CA ARG A 165 10.09 12.43 9.99
C ARG A 165 8.91 13.24 9.45
N ALA A 166 8.39 12.92 8.27
CA ALA A 166 7.20 13.59 7.70
C ALA A 166 5.91 13.41 8.54
N LYS A 167 6.01 12.85 9.75
CA LYS A 167 4.93 12.53 10.68
C LYS A 167 5.04 13.31 12.01
N THR A 168 6.20 13.86 12.34
CA THR A 168 6.38 14.89 13.39
C THR A 168 6.11 16.25 12.80
#